data_AF-A0A9E0VBV5-F1
#
_entry.id   AF-A0A9E0VBV5-F1
#
_cell.length_a   1.000
_cell.length_b   1.000
_cell.length_c   1.000
_cell.angle_alpha   90.00
_cell.angle_beta   90.00
_cell.angle_gamma   90.00
#
_symmetry.space_group_name_H-M   'P 1'
#
loop_
_entity.id
_entity.type
_entity.pdbx_description
1 polymer ?
#
loop_
_entity_poly.entity_id
_entity_poly.type
_entity_poly.pdbx_seq_one_letter_code
_entity_poly.pdbx_strand_id
1 'polypeptide(L)'
;MFPIENEIFTNWFLDSLPTVPCERSFVSSVGNGPFPEKDFDNLLRAGQLEVFDICDETDVLIIGRDFGQHENDEQSFDILLDRREGQPLRVYSQEMFLAHWTTGRDPFEIEAVAMTFVKGHPALEFISSRWFAWVSTFVRLTDTGGELFIDAPNTGILGYLGYRVGEKALSPAERRAILTEIFNSRLPNINSREYMEEWGQPKSKERLKKMVDSMAAFCQNQKRRGNNLAVAHYEEDLKWLKQMFYNGRFDFRWAKPELR
;
A
#
# COMPACT_ATOMS: atom_id res chain seq x y z
N MET A 1 -7.97 -21.21 22.66
CA MET A 1 -8.27 -20.05 23.52
C MET A 1 -7.12 -19.94 24.50
N PHE A 2 -6.23 -18.94 24.37
CA PHE A 2 -5.27 -18.65 25.44
C PHE A 2 -6.07 -18.19 26.67
N PRO A 3 -5.70 -18.56 27.89
CA PRO A 3 -6.41 -18.16 29.10
C PRO A 3 -6.00 -16.74 29.54
N ILE A 4 -6.19 -15.75 28.66
CA ILE A 4 -5.79 -14.35 28.87
C ILE A 4 -6.63 -13.69 30.00
N GLU A 5 -7.82 -14.21 30.28
CA GLU A 5 -8.69 -13.72 31.35
C GLU A 5 -8.18 -14.04 32.76
N ASN A 6 -7.24 -14.99 32.91
CA ASN A 6 -6.69 -15.35 34.20
C ASN A 6 -5.44 -14.52 34.50
N GLU A 7 -5.54 -13.59 35.45
CA GLU A 7 -4.48 -12.66 35.84
C GLU A 7 -3.16 -13.36 36.20
N ILE A 8 -3.21 -14.53 36.85
CA ILE A 8 -2.00 -15.28 37.21
C ILE A 8 -1.30 -15.80 35.95
N PHE A 9 -2.05 -16.38 35.01
CA PHE A 9 -1.49 -16.85 33.74
C PHE A 9 -0.99 -15.70 32.87
N THR A 10 -1.72 -14.58 32.84
CA THR A 10 -1.33 -13.38 32.09
C THR A 10 -0.03 -12.80 32.64
N ASN A 11 0.09 -12.61 33.95
CA ASN A 11 1.34 -12.13 34.56
C ASN A 11 2.50 -13.10 34.31
N TRP A 12 2.30 -14.40 34.52
CA TRP A 12 3.33 -15.41 34.24
C TRP A 12 3.79 -15.41 32.78
N PHE A 13 2.85 -15.25 31.85
CA PHE A 13 3.15 -15.15 30.42
C PHE A 13 3.95 -13.87 30.11
N LEU A 14 3.49 -12.72 30.60
CA LEU A 14 4.15 -11.42 30.38
C LEU A 14 5.55 -11.35 30.99
N ASP A 15 5.76 -11.93 32.18
CA ASP A 15 7.08 -12.05 32.82
C ASP A 15 8.09 -12.85 31.96
N SER A 16 7.57 -13.67 31.04
CA SER A 16 8.37 -14.50 30.12
C SER A 16 8.60 -13.83 28.76
N LEU A 17 7.97 -12.68 28.48
CA LEU A 17 8.10 -11.97 27.22
C LEU A 17 9.22 -10.92 27.26
N PRO A 18 9.81 -10.57 26.11
CA PRO A 18 10.63 -9.37 26.03
C PRO A 18 9.75 -8.12 26.17
N THR A 19 10.40 -6.97 26.27
CA THR A 19 9.75 -5.66 26.21
C THR A 19 8.81 -5.57 25.01
N VAL A 20 7.63 -5.03 25.25
CA VAL A 20 6.60 -4.92 24.23
C VAL A 20 7.08 -4.07 23.06
N PRO A 21 6.90 -4.49 21.81
CA PRO A 21 7.29 -3.68 20.68
C PRO A 21 6.43 -2.40 20.61
N CYS A 22 6.99 -1.35 20.03
CA CYS A 22 6.28 -0.10 19.72
C CYS A 22 5.79 0.73 20.92
N GLU A 23 6.48 0.71 22.07
CA GLU A 23 6.10 1.48 23.29
C GLU A 23 5.85 2.99 23.08
N ARG A 24 6.39 3.59 22.02
CA ARG A 24 6.24 5.02 21.72
C ARG A 24 5.24 5.33 20.60
N SER A 25 4.53 4.31 20.13
CA SER A 25 3.59 4.42 19.02
C SER A 25 2.17 4.54 19.54
N PHE A 26 1.32 5.25 18.80
CA PHE A 26 -0.13 5.16 19.01
C PHE A 26 -0.63 3.82 18.50
N VAL A 27 -0.96 2.92 19.42
CA VAL A 27 -1.45 1.57 19.10
C VAL A 27 -2.97 1.58 19.17
N SER A 28 -3.61 1.09 18.11
CA SER A 28 -5.03 0.78 18.10
C SER A 28 -5.24 -0.68 17.75
N SER A 29 -6.31 -1.28 18.28
CA SER A 29 -6.70 -2.66 17.99
C SER A 29 -8.16 -2.68 17.53
N VAL A 30 -8.50 -3.60 16.62
CA VAL A 30 -9.88 -3.75 16.12
C VAL A 30 -10.14 -5.16 15.62
N GLY A 31 -11.35 -5.66 15.86
CA GLY A 31 -11.80 -6.94 15.34
C GLY A 31 -11.37 -8.12 16.20
N ASN A 32 -12.04 -9.23 15.97
CA ASN A 32 -11.88 -10.49 16.67
C ASN A 32 -11.10 -11.51 15.84
N GLY A 33 -10.38 -12.38 16.55
CA GLY A 33 -9.72 -13.54 15.99
C GLY A 33 -8.20 -13.39 15.99
N PRO A 34 -7.48 -14.35 16.61
CA PRO A 34 -7.99 -15.53 17.30
C PRO A 34 -8.54 -15.22 18.71
N PHE A 35 -8.37 -14.00 19.20
CA PHE A 35 -8.89 -13.54 20.49
C PHE A 35 -10.02 -12.52 20.28
N PRO A 36 -11.00 -12.46 21.19
CA PRO A 36 -11.91 -11.33 21.24
C PRO A 36 -11.12 -10.02 21.39
N GLU A 37 -11.53 -8.98 20.67
CA GLU A 37 -10.84 -7.67 20.65
C GLU A 37 -10.56 -7.18 22.08
N LYS A 38 -11.58 -7.18 22.93
CA LYS A 38 -11.50 -6.75 24.33
C LYS A 38 -10.45 -7.51 25.15
N ASP A 39 -10.33 -8.82 24.94
CA ASP A 39 -9.37 -9.64 25.70
C ASP A 39 -7.95 -9.42 25.21
N PHE A 40 -7.78 -9.23 23.90
CA PHE A 40 -6.50 -8.86 23.32
C PHE A 40 -6.05 -7.47 23.79
N ASP A 41 -6.97 -6.51 23.82
CA ASP A 41 -6.80 -5.18 24.39
C ASP A 41 -6.31 -5.20 25.85
N ASN A 42 -6.91 -6.07 26.67
CA ASN A 42 -6.49 -6.26 28.05
C ASN A 42 -5.07 -6.83 28.14
N LEU A 43 -4.69 -7.74 27.24
CA LEU A 43 -3.33 -8.29 27.17
C LEU A 43 -2.30 -7.20 26.86
N LEU A 44 -2.58 -6.36 25.86
CA LEU A 44 -1.70 -5.26 25.47
C LEU A 44 -1.50 -4.28 26.63
N ARG A 45 -2.59 -3.90 27.31
CA ARG A 45 -2.54 -3.01 28.49
C ARG A 45 -1.78 -3.63 29.65
N ALA A 46 -1.94 -4.93 29.89
CA ALA A 46 -1.17 -5.65 30.91
C ALA A 46 0.33 -5.68 30.56
N GLY A 47 0.67 -5.73 29.27
CA GLY A 47 2.03 -5.54 28.75
C GLY A 47 2.53 -4.10 28.70
N GLN A 48 1.83 -3.16 29.33
CA GLN A 48 2.19 -1.73 29.39
C GLN A 48 2.08 -0.97 28.06
N LEU A 49 1.33 -1.49 27.07
CA LEU A 49 0.91 -0.70 25.92
C LEU A 49 -0.39 0.04 26.18
N GLU A 50 -0.41 1.33 25.89
CA GLU A 50 -1.66 2.08 25.78
C GLU A 50 -2.33 1.73 24.44
N VAL A 51 -3.61 1.33 24.52
CA VAL A 51 -4.42 0.99 23.35
C VAL A 51 -5.55 2.01 23.23
N PHE A 52 -5.61 2.65 22.08
CA PHE A 52 -6.55 3.73 21.74
C PHE A 52 -7.55 3.28 20.69
N ASP A 53 -8.69 3.98 20.63
CA ASP A 53 -9.58 3.92 19.48
C ASP A 53 -8.81 4.32 18.21
N ILE A 54 -9.24 3.79 17.06
CA ILE A 54 -8.64 4.11 15.76
C ILE A 54 -8.81 5.60 15.47
N CYS A 55 -7.70 6.29 15.23
CA CYS A 55 -7.66 7.71 14.89
C CYS A 55 -6.53 8.03 13.90
N ASP A 56 -6.45 9.28 13.47
CA ASP A 56 -5.49 9.73 12.46
C ASP A 56 -4.04 9.63 12.99
N GLU A 57 -3.86 9.54 14.31
CA GLU A 57 -2.58 9.38 14.96
C GLU A 57 -2.11 7.91 15.08
N THR A 58 -2.95 6.90 14.78
CA THR A 58 -2.67 5.46 15.01
C THR A 58 -1.43 4.93 14.27
N ASP A 59 -0.22 5.02 14.80
CA ASP A 59 0.99 4.48 14.16
C ASP A 59 0.94 2.96 13.87
N VAL A 60 0.33 2.21 14.80
CA VAL A 60 0.24 0.75 14.74
C VAL A 60 -1.22 0.32 14.88
N LEU A 61 -1.72 -0.39 13.88
CA LEU A 61 -3.04 -0.99 13.90
C LEU A 61 -2.91 -2.51 14.01
N ILE A 62 -3.54 -3.10 15.03
CA ILE A 62 -3.60 -4.55 15.20
C ILE A 62 -5.01 -5.02 14.88
N ILE A 63 -5.15 -5.93 13.93
CA ILE A 63 -6.46 -6.35 13.44
C ILE A 63 -6.77 -7.81 13.78
N GLY A 64 -8.03 -8.07 14.06
CA GLY A 64 -8.61 -9.40 14.09
C GLY A 64 -8.87 -9.96 12.68
N ARG A 65 -9.30 -11.22 12.63
CA ARG A 65 -9.63 -11.95 11.39
C ARG A 65 -10.93 -11.50 10.74
N ASP A 66 -11.84 -10.95 11.53
CA ASP A 66 -13.14 -10.45 11.07
C ASP A 66 -13.10 -9.02 10.50
N PHE A 67 -11.99 -8.31 10.67
CA PHE A 67 -11.82 -6.97 10.10
C PHE A 67 -11.94 -6.99 8.58
N GLY A 68 -12.69 -6.03 8.02
CA GLY A 68 -12.90 -5.90 6.58
C GLY A 68 -13.96 -6.85 6.02
N GLN A 69 -14.71 -7.56 6.88
CA GLN A 69 -15.84 -8.38 6.47
C GLN A 69 -17.17 -7.59 6.41
N HIS A 70 -17.20 -6.37 6.96
CA HIS A 70 -18.36 -5.48 6.90
C HIS A 70 -18.07 -4.23 6.05
N GLU A 71 -19.05 -3.75 5.28
CA GLU A 71 -18.91 -2.54 4.43
C GLU A 71 -18.49 -1.30 5.23
N ASN A 72 -18.89 -1.22 6.51
CA ASN A 72 -18.51 -0.11 7.39
C ASN A 72 -17.03 -0.15 7.78
N ASP A 73 -16.41 -1.32 7.83
CA ASP A 73 -14.98 -1.47 8.13
C ASP A 73 -14.15 -0.93 6.95
N GLU A 74 -14.58 -1.24 5.73
CA GLU A 74 -13.94 -0.74 4.50
C GLU A 74 -14.00 0.79 4.44
N GLN A 75 -15.17 1.39 4.66
CA GLN A 75 -15.32 2.85 4.62
C GLN A 75 -14.52 3.53 5.74
N SER A 76 -14.57 3.01 6.96
CA SER A 76 -13.82 3.56 8.10
C SER A 76 -12.31 3.49 7.87
N PHE A 77 -11.84 2.39 7.29
CA PHE A 77 -10.42 2.19 7.02
C PHE A 77 -9.93 3.06 5.85
N ASP A 78 -10.70 3.18 4.77
CA ASP A 78 -10.38 4.10 3.67
C ASP A 78 -10.32 5.55 4.18
N ILE A 79 -11.25 5.96 5.06
CA ILE A 79 -11.22 7.29 5.71
C ILE A 79 -9.96 7.48 6.56
N LEU A 80 -9.58 6.50 7.37
CA LEU A 80 -8.35 6.53 8.16
C LEU A 80 -7.12 6.74 7.24
N LEU A 81 -7.02 5.96 6.16
CA LEU A 81 -5.91 6.04 5.23
C LEU A 81 -5.88 7.34 4.43
N ASP A 82 -7.02 7.97 4.18
CA ASP A 82 -7.11 9.27 3.50
C ASP A 82 -6.63 10.41 4.41
N ARG A 83 -7.02 10.38 5.69
CA ARG A 83 -6.60 11.39 6.67
C ARG A 83 -5.11 11.29 7.01
N ARG A 84 -4.55 10.09 6.85
CA ARG A 84 -3.14 9.77 7.14
C ARG A 84 -2.28 9.74 5.89
N GLU A 85 -2.69 10.44 4.84
CA GLU A 85 -1.95 10.45 3.58
C GLU A 85 -0.47 10.85 3.77
N GLY A 86 0.43 9.99 3.30
CA GLY A 86 1.88 10.17 3.41
C GLY A 86 2.47 9.83 4.77
N GLN A 87 1.66 9.39 5.74
CA GLN A 87 2.13 8.90 7.04
C GLN A 87 2.21 7.37 7.04
N PRO A 88 3.22 6.79 7.71
CA PRO A 88 3.32 5.34 7.82
C PRO A 88 2.25 4.81 8.77
N LEU A 89 1.60 3.71 8.36
CA LEU A 89 0.75 2.89 9.23
C LEU A 89 1.27 1.46 9.19
N ARG A 90 1.66 0.92 10.35
CA ARG A 90 2.01 -0.50 10.48
C ARG A 90 0.75 -1.27 10.84
N VAL A 91 0.44 -2.30 10.07
CA VAL A 91 -0.74 -3.14 10.33
C VAL A 91 -0.29 -4.55 10.66
N TYR A 92 -0.65 -5.08 11.82
CA TYR A 92 -0.38 -6.46 12.21
C TYR A 92 -1.70 -7.22 12.36
N SER A 93 -1.75 -8.53 12.12
CA SER A 93 -2.80 -9.33 12.76
C SER A 93 -2.48 -9.55 14.24
N GLN A 94 -3.48 -9.92 15.04
CA GLN A 94 -3.26 -10.32 16.44
C GLN A 94 -2.16 -11.41 16.56
N GLU A 95 -2.17 -12.43 15.72
CA GLU A 95 -1.16 -13.51 15.74
C GLU A 95 0.23 -13.00 15.34
N MET A 96 0.28 -12.12 14.34
CA MET A 96 1.53 -11.53 13.85
C MET A 96 2.17 -10.63 14.90
N PHE A 97 1.35 -9.82 15.60
CA PHE A 97 1.82 -8.97 16.69
C PHE A 97 2.32 -9.79 17.87
N LEU A 98 1.63 -10.87 18.25
CA LEU A 98 2.12 -11.77 19.30
C LEU A 98 3.41 -12.47 18.89
N ALA A 99 3.57 -12.88 17.64
CA ALA A 99 4.83 -13.42 17.15
C ALA A 99 5.95 -12.37 17.23
N HIS A 100 5.66 -11.13 16.86
CA HIS A 100 6.59 -10.02 16.98
C HIS A 100 7.02 -9.82 18.43
N TRP A 101 6.06 -9.73 19.34
CA TRP A 101 6.30 -9.51 20.76
C TRP A 101 7.04 -10.69 21.38
N THR A 102 6.58 -11.92 21.19
CA THR A 102 7.20 -13.11 21.81
C THR A 102 8.63 -13.39 21.34
N THR A 103 8.94 -13.05 20.09
CA THR A 103 10.27 -13.34 19.52
C THR A 103 11.23 -12.14 19.56
N GLY A 104 10.71 -10.92 19.76
CA GLY A 104 11.45 -9.67 19.62
C GLY A 104 11.91 -9.38 18.18
N ARG A 105 11.48 -10.17 17.19
CA ARG A 105 11.83 -9.99 15.77
C ARG A 105 10.65 -9.41 15.04
N ASP A 106 10.87 -8.38 14.23
CA ASP A 106 9.81 -7.79 13.42
C ASP A 106 9.50 -8.72 12.23
N PRO A 107 8.27 -9.27 12.12
CA PRO A 107 7.89 -10.16 11.02
C PRO A 107 8.02 -9.51 9.64
N PHE A 108 8.09 -8.17 9.56
CA PHE A 108 8.33 -7.43 8.33
C PHE A 108 9.79 -7.44 7.86
N GLU A 109 10.75 -7.86 8.69
CA GLU A 109 12.16 -7.98 8.29
C GLU A 109 12.39 -9.05 7.22
N ILE A 110 11.49 -10.05 7.14
CA ILE A 110 11.58 -11.15 6.18
C ILE A 110 10.24 -11.29 5.46
N GLU A 111 10.20 -10.92 4.17
CA GLU A 111 9.00 -10.99 3.33
C GLU A 111 8.29 -12.34 3.39
N ALA A 112 9.05 -13.45 3.30
CA ALA A 112 8.47 -14.79 3.36
C ALA A 112 7.74 -15.07 4.69
N VAL A 113 8.21 -14.48 5.80
CA VAL A 113 7.56 -14.60 7.11
C VAL A 113 6.29 -13.75 7.14
N ALA A 114 6.36 -12.48 6.73
CA ALA A 114 5.19 -11.61 6.63
C ALA A 114 4.09 -12.23 5.74
N MET A 115 4.47 -12.75 4.56
CA MET A 115 3.55 -13.40 3.63
C MET A 115 2.94 -14.69 4.18
N THR A 116 3.62 -15.36 5.11
CA THR A 116 3.07 -16.53 5.81
C THR A 116 1.91 -16.14 6.72
N PHE A 117 1.96 -14.96 7.35
CA PHE A 117 0.84 -14.42 8.14
C PHE A 117 -0.31 -13.94 7.25
N VAL A 118 0.01 -13.31 6.11
CA VAL A 118 -1.01 -12.83 5.15
C VAL A 118 -1.80 -14.01 4.59
N LYS A 119 -1.12 -15.07 4.16
CA LYS A 119 -1.76 -16.21 3.49
C LYS A 119 -2.78 -16.89 4.39
N GLY A 120 -4.04 -16.85 3.98
CA GLY A 120 -5.16 -17.45 4.70
C GLY A 120 -5.68 -16.62 5.88
N HIS A 121 -5.25 -15.37 6.05
CA HIS A 121 -5.82 -14.44 7.02
C HIS A 121 -6.77 -13.46 6.31
N PRO A 122 -8.10 -13.55 6.47
CA PRO A 122 -9.07 -12.81 5.67
C PRO A 122 -8.85 -11.30 5.67
N ALA A 123 -8.64 -10.69 6.84
CA ALA A 123 -8.38 -9.26 6.93
C ALA A 123 -7.06 -8.87 6.24
N LEU A 124 -5.97 -9.59 6.46
CA LEU A 124 -4.69 -9.32 5.78
C LEU A 124 -4.76 -9.57 4.27
N GLU A 125 -5.52 -10.55 3.80
CA GLU A 125 -5.76 -10.76 2.37
C GLU A 125 -6.61 -9.64 1.77
N PHE A 126 -7.67 -9.21 2.47
CA PHE A 126 -8.49 -8.07 2.09
C PHE A 126 -7.63 -6.81 1.95
N ILE A 127 -6.82 -6.51 2.97
CA ILE A 127 -5.94 -5.35 3.02
C ILE A 127 -4.93 -5.59 1.84
N SER A 128 -4.11 -6.64 1.86
CA SER A 128 -3.04 -6.82 0.84
C SER A 128 -3.52 -6.82 -0.61
N SER A 129 -4.70 -7.37 -0.92
CA SER A 129 -5.25 -7.39 -2.28
C SER A 129 -5.56 -6.01 -2.84
N ARG A 130 -5.94 -5.06 -1.98
CA ARG A 130 -6.39 -3.72 -2.38
C ARG A 130 -5.25 -2.72 -2.51
N TRP A 131 -4.19 -2.91 -1.75
CA TRP A 131 -3.12 -1.92 -1.67
C TRP A 131 -1.69 -2.50 -1.75
N PHE A 132 -1.55 -3.79 -2.11
CA PHE A 132 -0.42 -4.61 -2.62
C PHE A 132 1.04 -4.09 -2.45
N ALA A 133 1.33 -3.29 -1.44
CA ALA A 133 2.64 -2.67 -1.21
C ALA A 133 3.19 -2.91 0.20
N TRP A 134 2.49 -3.65 1.07
CA TRP A 134 2.92 -3.93 2.47
C TRP A 134 4.19 -4.73 2.57
N VAL A 135 4.55 -5.47 1.52
CA VAL A 135 5.71 -6.37 1.56
C VAL A 135 6.77 -6.04 0.54
N SER A 136 6.56 -5.07 -0.36
CA SER A 136 7.51 -4.74 -1.42
C SER A 136 8.24 -3.41 -1.22
N THR A 137 8.51 -3.03 0.03
CA THR A 137 9.44 -1.93 0.31
C THR A 137 10.70 -2.52 0.93
N PHE A 138 11.68 -2.80 0.07
CA PHE A 138 13.01 -3.27 0.47
C PHE A 138 13.64 -2.29 1.48
N VAL A 139 13.81 -2.75 2.73
CA VAL A 139 14.71 -2.12 3.70
C VAL A 139 16.03 -2.87 3.61
N ARG A 140 17.05 -2.27 2.96
CA ARG A 140 18.43 -2.67 3.21
C ARG A 140 18.90 -1.99 4.48
N LEU A 141 18.98 -2.75 5.58
CA LEU A 141 19.70 -2.33 6.77
C LEU A 141 21.18 -2.28 6.42
N THR A 142 21.75 -1.07 6.35
CA THR A 142 23.19 -0.87 6.58
C THR A 142 23.36 -0.25 7.95
N ASP A 143 24.29 -0.80 8.72
CA ASP A 143 24.54 -0.56 10.16
C ASP A 143 24.92 0.87 10.60
N THR A 144 24.60 1.91 9.85
CA THR A 144 24.94 3.29 10.23
C THR A 144 23.90 4.28 9.74
N GLY A 145 23.13 4.84 10.67
CA GLY A 145 22.46 6.14 10.55
C GLY A 145 21.47 6.26 9.38
N GLY A 146 20.18 6.06 9.69
CA GLY A 146 19.12 5.93 8.71
C GLY A 146 18.97 7.11 7.75
N GLU A 147 19.20 6.82 6.48
CA GLU A 147 18.54 7.45 5.35
C GLU A 147 17.87 6.34 4.52
N LEU A 148 16.57 6.50 4.27
CA LEU A 148 15.72 5.53 3.58
C LEU A 148 15.99 5.57 2.07
N PHE A 149 16.66 4.56 1.54
CA PHE A 149 16.75 4.33 0.09
C PHE A 149 15.76 3.25 -0.30
N ILE A 150 14.68 3.65 -0.99
CA ILE A 150 13.74 2.73 -1.63
C ILE A 150 14.41 2.24 -2.92
N ASP A 151 14.75 0.96 -2.97
CA ASP A 151 15.18 0.29 -4.20
C ASP A 151 13.93 0.13 -5.08
N ALA A 152 13.60 1.21 -5.81
CA ALA A 152 12.48 1.24 -6.71
C ALA A 152 12.61 0.11 -7.75
N PRO A 153 11.55 -0.69 -8.02
CA PRO A 153 11.56 -1.49 -9.23
C PRO A 153 11.86 -0.54 -10.41
N ASN A 154 12.71 -0.95 -11.34
CA ASN A 154 13.02 -0.20 -12.58
C ASN A 154 11.78 -0.01 -13.50
N THR A 155 10.56 -0.16 -12.96
CA THR A 155 9.26 -0.17 -13.62
C THR A 155 8.35 0.84 -12.93
N GLY A 156 8.00 1.94 -13.59
CA GLY A 156 7.02 2.92 -13.08
C GLY A 156 5.57 2.42 -13.08
N ILE A 157 4.64 3.21 -12.54
CA ILE A 157 3.21 2.86 -12.31
C ILE A 157 2.54 2.13 -13.48
N LEU A 158 2.74 2.62 -14.72
CA LEU A 158 2.15 1.98 -15.91
C LEU A 158 2.59 0.52 -16.05
N GLY A 159 3.90 0.27 -15.96
CA GLY A 159 4.44 -1.08 -16.10
C GLY A 159 4.06 -1.96 -14.92
N TYR A 160 4.01 -1.40 -13.70
CA TYR A 160 3.58 -2.11 -12.49
C TYR A 160 2.14 -2.65 -12.65
N LEU A 161 1.23 -1.82 -13.15
CA LEU A 161 -0.16 -2.22 -13.43
C LEU A 161 -0.32 -2.99 -14.75
N GLY A 162 0.79 -3.44 -15.34
CA GLY A 162 0.78 -4.36 -16.47
C GLY A 162 0.52 -3.73 -17.84
N TYR A 163 0.50 -2.40 -17.96
CA TYR A 163 0.35 -1.72 -19.24
C TYR A 163 1.52 -2.07 -20.18
N ARG A 164 1.20 -2.65 -21.33
CA ARG A 164 2.19 -3.16 -22.30
C ARG A 164 1.85 -2.77 -23.73
N VAL A 165 2.87 -2.37 -24.49
CA VAL A 165 2.80 -1.95 -25.90
C VAL A 165 3.81 -2.71 -26.77
N GLY A 166 3.81 -2.50 -28.09
CA GLY A 166 4.70 -3.18 -29.03
C GLY A 166 4.23 -4.59 -29.37
N GLU A 167 5.17 -5.50 -29.64
CA GLU A 167 4.88 -6.85 -30.14
C GLU A 167 4.08 -7.72 -29.16
N LYS A 168 4.29 -7.52 -27.85
CA LYS A 168 3.57 -8.22 -26.77
C LYS A 168 2.52 -7.31 -26.11
N ALA A 169 1.93 -6.41 -26.89
CA ALA A 169 0.93 -5.49 -26.39
C ALA A 169 -0.34 -6.22 -25.94
N LEU A 170 -0.98 -5.66 -24.91
CA LEU A 170 -2.38 -5.96 -24.61
C LEU A 170 -3.28 -5.38 -25.70
N SER A 171 -4.52 -5.87 -25.77
CA SER A 171 -5.53 -5.28 -26.67
C SER A 171 -5.80 -3.81 -26.30
N PRO A 172 -6.29 -2.98 -27.24
CA PRO A 172 -6.63 -1.58 -26.93
C PRO A 172 -7.61 -1.45 -25.76
N ALA A 173 -8.57 -2.37 -25.63
CA ALA A 173 -9.53 -2.37 -24.52
C ALA A 173 -8.84 -2.59 -23.16
N GLU A 174 -7.96 -3.59 -23.06
CA GLU A 174 -7.22 -3.89 -21.82
C GLU A 174 -6.26 -2.76 -21.45
N ARG A 175 -5.51 -2.21 -22.42
CA ARG A 175 -4.62 -1.06 -22.15
C ARG A 175 -5.42 0.13 -21.61
N ARG A 176 -6.56 0.43 -22.20
CA ARG A 176 -7.43 1.55 -21.78
C ARG A 176 -8.12 1.28 -20.44
N ALA A 177 -8.44 0.03 -20.13
CA ALA A 177 -8.94 -0.35 -18.80
C ALA A 177 -7.88 -0.04 -17.72
N ILE A 178 -6.62 -0.41 -17.96
CA ILE A 178 -5.51 -0.08 -17.04
C ILE A 178 -5.33 1.43 -16.92
N LEU A 179 -5.36 2.18 -18.02
CA LEU A 179 -5.25 3.65 -17.97
C LEU A 179 -6.44 4.29 -17.24
N THR A 180 -7.64 3.73 -17.38
CA THR A 180 -8.85 4.15 -16.65
C THR A 180 -8.67 3.93 -15.16
N GLU A 181 -8.13 2.77 -14.77
CA GLU A 181 -7.83 2.42 -13.38
C GLU A 181 -6.81 3.40 -12.78
N ILE A 182 -5.71 3.65 -13.50
CA ILE A 182 -4.69 4.62 -13.09
C ILE A 182 -5.30 6.02 -12.88
N PHE A 183 -6.25 6.44 -13.71
CA PHE A 183 -6.88 7.74 -13.54
C PHE A 183 -7.87 7.76 -12.37
N ASN A 184 -8.68 6.72 -12.21
CA ASN A 184 -9.83 6.75 -11.31
C ASN A 184 -9.56 6.29 -9.88
N SER A 185 -8.51 5.51 -9.66
CA SER A 185 -8.28 4.81 -8.40
C SER A 185 -7.06 5.33 -7.64
N ARG A 186 -7.01 5.02 -6.35
CA ARG A 186 -5.81 5.24 -5.53
C ARG A 186 -4.69 4.35 -6.06
N LEU A 187 -3.49 4.91 -6.23
CA LEU A 187 -2.37 4.14 -6.76
C LEU A 187 -1.69 3.35 -5.64
N PRO A 188 -1.18 2.15 -5.94
CA PRO A 188 -0.30 1.44 -5.03
C PRO A 188 0.97 2.27 -4.81
N ASN A 189 1.44 2.32 -3.57
CA ASN A 189 2.69 3.01 -3.22
C ASN A 189 3.89 2.12 -3.61
N ILE A 190 4.46 2.35 -4.79
CA ILE A 190 5.52 1.51 -5.37
C ILE A 190 6.89 2.19 -5.44
N ASN A 191 7.01 3.39 -4.87
CA ASN A 191 8.22 4.22 -4.99
C ASN A 191 8.32 5.20 -3.81
N SER A 192 9.26 6.15 -3.87
CA SER A 192 9.37 7.20 -2.86
C SER A 192 8.09 8.03 -2.75
N ARG A 193 7.87 8.60 -1.56
CA ARG A 193 6.74 9.50 -1.30
C ARG A 193 6.71 10.64 -2.31
N GLU A 194 7.86 11.26 -2.56
CA GLU A 194 8.01 12.38 -3.49
C GLU A 194 7.61 11.96 -4.91
N TYR A 195 8.04 10.78 -5.37
CA TYR A 195 7.63 10.25 -6.68
C TYR A 195 6.11 10.02 -6.74
N MET A 196 5.52 9.46 -5.68
CA MET A 196 4.09 9.15 -5.64
C MET A 196 3.24 10.42 -5.56
N GLU A 197 3.70 11.46 -4.87
CA GLU A 197 3.06 12.77 -4.81
C GLU A 197 2.93 13.41 -6.20
N GLU A 198 3.89 13.18 -7.11
CA GLU A 198 3.80 13.66 -8.50
C GLU A 198 2.59 13.08 -9.27
N TRP A 199 2.04 11.93 -8.84
CA TRP A 199 0.86 11.34 -9.45
C TRP A 199 -0.45 11.99 -8.98
N GLY A 200 -0.44 12.77 -7.90
CA GLY A 200 -1.63 13.45 -7.39
C GLY A 200 -2.82 12.54 -7.09
N GLN A 201 -3.97 13.16 -6.78
CA GLN A 201 -5.18 12.45 -6.38
C GLN A 201 -5.90 11.75 -7.55
N PRO A 202 -6.70 10.71 -7.29
CA PRO A 202 -7.56 10.12 -8.29
C PRO A 202 -8.43 11.18 -8.97
N LYS A 203 -8.60 11.05 -10.29
CA LYS A 203 -9.39 11.93 -11.15
C LYS A 203 -8.94 13.40 -11.18
N SER A 204 -7.75 13.71 -10.67
CA SER A 204 -7.23 15.07 -10.61
C SER A 204 -6.51 15.50 -11.90
N LYS A 205 -6.26 16.80 -12.00
CA LYS A 205 -5.47 17.41 -13.06
C LYS A 205 -4.04 16.88 -13.06
N GLU A 206 -3.45 16.77 -11.87
CA GLU A 206 -2.10 16.28 -11.61
C GLU A 206 -1.96 14.84 -12.06
N ARG A 207 -2.94 13.99 -11.73
CA ARG A 207 -2.98 12.58 -12.17
C ARG A 207 -2.96 12.44 -13.67
N LEU A 208 -3.87 13.12 -14.36
CA LEU A 208 -3.92 13.05 -15.81
C LEU A 208 -2.64 13.61 -16.44
N LYS A 209 -2.11 14.70 -15.89
CA LYS A 209 -0.87 15.30 -16.37
C LYS A 209 0.30 14.34 -16.24
N LYS A 210 0.48 13.70 -15.08
CA LYS A 210 1.57 12.75 -14.82
C LYS A 210 1.49 11.52 -15.73
N MET A 211 0.29 10.98 -15.96
CA MET A 211 0.05 9.91 -16.93
C MET A 211 0.53 10.31 -18.33
N VAL A 212 0.08 11.48 -18.79
CA VAL A 212 0.34 11.99 -20.15
C VAL A 212 1.81 12.29 -20.37
N ASP A 213 2.46 12.95 -19.41
CA ASP A 213 3.90 13.25 -19.47
C ASP A 213 4.73 11.97 -19.52
N SER A 214 4.40 10.98 -18.67
CA SER A 214 5.10 9.69 -18.62
C SER A 214 4.94 8.93 -19.94
N MET A 215 3.72 8.82 -20.47
CA MET A 215 3.44 8.16 -21.75
C MET A 215 4.10 8.86 -22.93
N ALA A 216 4.11 10.18 -22.96
CA ALA A 216 4.77 10.96 -24.01
C ALA A 216 6.30 10.72 -23.99
N ALA A 217 6.92 10.71 -22.81
CA ALA A 217 8.34 10.40 -22.66
C ALA A 217 8.66 8.96 -23.12
N PHE A 218 7.84 7.98 -22.75
CA PHE A 218 8.01 6.60 -23.21
C PHE A 218 7.84 6.47 -24.72
N CYS A 219 6.84 7.14 -25.31
CA CYS A 219 6.65 7.19 -26.75
C CYS A 219 7.88 7.75 -27.48
N GLN A 220 8.45 8.86 -27.00
CA GLN A 220 9.68 9.42 -27.56
C GLN A 220 10.87 8.44 -27.48
N ASN A 221 11.00 7.72 -26.35
CA ASN A 221 12.05 6.71 -26.21
C ASN A 221 11.86 5.56 -27.21
N GLN A 222 10.62 5.13 -27.51
CA GLN A 222 10.35 4.13 -28.53
C GLN A 222 10.61 4.65 -29.95
N LYS A 223 10.31 5.93 -30.24
CA LYS A 223 10.67 6.58 -31.52
C LYS A 223 12.17 6.54 -31.76
N ARG A 224 12.98 6.89 -30.75
CA ARG A 224 14.45 6.83 -30.82
C ARG A 224 14.98 5.41 -31.07
N ARG A 225 14.26 4.39 -30.60
CA ARG A 225 14.60 2.97 -30.80
C ARG A 225 14.06 2.38 -32.10
N GLY A 226 13.32 3.14 -32.90
CA GLY A 226 12.71 2.66 -34.15
C GLY A 226 11.54 1.67 -33.94
N ASN A 227 10.96 1.60 -32.74
CA ASN A 227 9.86 0.67 -32.43
C ASN A 227 8.51 1.27 -32.83
N ASN A 228 8.22 1.28 -34.13
CA ASN A 228 7.04 1.93 -34.70
C ASN A 228 5.71 1.38 -34.16
N LEU A 229 5.65 0.09 -33.81
CA LEU A 229 4.43 -0.53 -33.27
C LEU A 229 4.13 0.00 -31.86
N ALA A 230 5.12 0.04 -30.99
CA ALA A 230 4.94 0.61 -29.64
C ALA A 230 4.59 2.11 -29.70
N VAL A 231 5.19 2.84 -30.63
CA VAL A 231 4.88 4.25 -30.89
C VAL A 231 3.41 4.42 -31.27
N ALA A 232 2.91 3.62 -32.22
CA ALA A 232 1.52 3.67 -32.66
C ALA A 232 0.54 3.41 -31.49
N HIS A 233 0.82 2.43 -30.63
CA HIS A 233 0.00 2.16 -29.45
C HIS A 233 -0.01 3.34 -28.46
N TYR A 234 1.16 3.94 -28.17
CA TYR A 234 1.21 5.10 -27.29
C TYR A 234 0.45 6.30 -27.87
N GLU A 235 0.57 6.57 -29.17
CA GLU A 235 -0.13 7.67 -29.83
C GLU A 235 -1.65 7.45 -29.84
N GLU A 236 -2.10 6.22 -30.09
CA GLU A 236 -3.50 5.84 -30.00
C GLU A 236 -4.07 6.06 -28.59
N ASP A 237 -3.37 5.59 -27.57
CA ASP A 237 -3.83 5.67 -26.19
C ASP A 237 -3.76 7.10 -25.63
N LEU A 238 -2.76 7.91 -26.03
CA LEU A 238 -2.73 9.35 -25.73
C LEU A 238 -3.90 10.10 -26.37
N LYS A 239 -4.24 9.78 -27.63
CA LYS A 239 -5.41 10.37 -28.29
C LYS A 239 -6.70 10.02 -27.54
N TRP A 240 -6.82 8.76 -27.13
CA TRP A 240 -7.96 8.28 -26.34
C TRP A 240 -8.05 8.97 -24.97
N LEU A 241 -6.95 9.08 -24.21
CA LEU A 241 -6.91 9.78 -22.92
C LEU A 241 -7.37 11.23 -23.06
N LYS A 242 -6.93 11.90 -24.13
CA LYS A 242 -7.32 13.29 -24.40
C LYS A 242 -8.84 13.42 -24.59
N GLN A 243 -9.43 12.50 -25.35
CA GLN A 243 -10.86 12.48 -25.61
C GLN A 243 -11.67 12.15 -24.35
N MET A 244 -11.21 11.19 -23.54
CA MET A 244 -11.97 10.68 -22.40
C MET A 244 -11.89 11.54 -21.15
N PHE A 245 -10.70 12.08 -20.83
CA PHE A 245 -10.46 12.72 -19.53
C PHE A 245 -10.05 14.18 -19.62
N TYR A 246 -9.52 14.65 -20.75
CA TYR A 246 -8.99 16.01 -20.86
C TYR A 246 -9.96 17.02 -21.45
N ASN A 247 -10.52 16.73 -22.63
CA ASN A 247 -11.32 17.68 -23.39
C ASN A 247 -12.50 18.22 -22.57
N GLY A 248 -12.52 19.55 -22.36
CA GLY A 248 -13.57 20.24 -21.62
C GLY A 248 -13.53 20.06 -20.09
N ARG A 249 -12.51 19.37 -19.54
CA ARG A 249 -12.37 19.12 -18.10
C ARG A 249 -11.12 19.76 -17.48
N PHE A 250 -10.03 19.85 -18.25
CA PHE A 250 -8.76 20.41 -17.78
C PHE A 250 -8.15 21.36 -18.81
N ASP A 251 -7.25 22.21 -18.33
CA ASP A 251 -6.67 23.34 -19.07
C ASP A 251 -5.13 23.32 -19.14
N PHE A 252 -4.47 22.24 -18.67
CA PHE A 252 -3.02 22.13 -18.76
C PHE A 252 -2.54 21.82 -20.18
N ARG A 253 -1.35 22.28 -20.54
CA ARG A 253 -0.76 21.96 -21.85
C ARG A 253 -0.63 20.45 -22.04
N TRP A 254 -1.39 19.90 -22.99
CA TRP A 254 -1.33 18.49 -23.37
C TRP A 254 0.07 18.14 -23.92
N ALA A 255 0.77 17.21 -23.26
CA ALA A 255 2.06 16.75 -23.76
C ALA A 255 1.85 16.01 -25.09
N LYS A 256 2.64 16.39 -26.09
CA LYS A 256 2.61 15.73 -27.38
C LYS A 256 3.92 14.96 -27.58
N PRO A 257 3.88 13.73 -28.09
CA PRO A 257 5.09 13.00 -28.48
C PRO A 257 5.60 13.54 -29.82
N GLU A 258 5.92 14.84 -29.91
CA GLU A 258 6.49 15.44 -31.12
C GLU A 258 8.03 15.29 -31.10
N LEU A 259 8.60 15.06 -32.29
CA LEU A 259 10.05 15.14 -32.55
C LEU A 259 10.43 16.63 -32.60
N ARG A 260 11.50 17.02 -31.90
CA ARG A 260 12.30 18.16 -32.33
C ARG A 260 13.12 17.76 -33.55
#